data_AF-A0A7Y5KS93-F1
#
_entry.id   AF-A0A7Y5KS93-F1
#
_cell.length_a   1.000
_cell.length_b   1.000
_cell.length_c   1.000
_cell.angle_alpha   90.00
_cell.angle_beta   90.00
_cell.angle_gamma   90.00
#
_symmetry.space_group_name_H-M   'P 1'
#
loop_
_entity.id
_entity.type
_entity.pdbx_description
1 polymer ?
#
loop_
_entity_poly.entity_id
_entity_poly.type
_entity_poly.pdbx_seq_one_letter_code
_entity_poly.pdbx_strand_id
1 'polypeptide(L)'
;MSAAQSPARPDDRREGSGIRPSIGETLLAYSTTRLDHLCRAASFDDVDRAEAVRVFADLVGPWAEVRSRFERTDWVSEISDDNTPIEFSVAMAHDRADVRVLFEPQGRDPTVSSFREASLELHERIERDYGADLARFRVVEDLFAPEGMAGPFAIWSSVVFSPNKRPAFKTYFNPQASGRGRASALVEEALDRLGFPSAWAALCKTATRRGPRLDEIKYFALDLSADAQARIKVYVRHHEATPDDLEQACSGQRGHVPGDAVAFARAMRGGTDPMSARGPFTCSAFVEGDDERPSATTLYVPVCAYATDDGVVRDRVRGYLADQVAIADRYTTIVDGYANRPLSAGTGMQSWVALQRSKGVPRITVYLATEAAEVFEPGTVPAPTTPVVTFESVEEAIAAVREQPLDHHPFVERAQRGDDPSVPIWKLIASVGAGASDELPTWIAGIVSRVHEPKAKQIVGRRFGMSPAVEGEDGPCTAGQLTSDVVAAVRAIRTHDEAVDRLDGDVASIRERLAAVLATHYKSSDATEAATALVVGDDCMQQMLWVIAMLVPVEPPVTRSEPDEASAVVSVIVAAPPSTDSAARAALGIHRAFWQALDELYVSCFGRARDPASRDSIPPSLEDL
;
A
#
# COMPACT_ATOMS: atom_id res chain seq x y z
N MET A 1 27.02 -35.48 -18.49
CA MET A 1 27.57 -36.04 -17.25
C MET A 1 26.47 -36.01 -16.21
N SER A 2 26.19 -37.17 -15.60
CA SER A 2 25.08 -37.43 -14.70
C SER A 2 25.09 -36.51 -13.48
N ALA A 3 23.98 -35.79 -13.25
CA ALA A 3 23.75 -35.06 -12.01
C ALA A 3 23.34 -36.07 -10.93
N ALA A 4 24.26 -36.34 -10.00
CA ALA A 4 23.98 -37.14 -8.84
C ALA A 4 22.88 -36.46 -8.00
N GLN A 5 21.78 -37.18 -7.76
CA GLN A 5 20.77 -36.83 -6.79
C GLN A 5 21.44 -36.66 -5.42
N SER A 6 21.31 -35.48 -4.83
CA SER A 6 21.65 -35.27 -3.42
C SER A 6 20.82 -36.21 -2.54
N PRO A 7 21.41 -36.84 -1.51
CA PRO A 7 20.66 -37.72 -0.62
C PRO A 7 19.65 -36.89 0.20
N ALA A 8 18.43 -37.41 0.33
CA ALA A 8 17.36 -36.83 1.13
C ALA A 8 17.85 -36.53 2.56
N ARG A 9 17.52 -35.32 3.06
CA ARG A 9 17.96 -34.84 4.37
C ARG A 9 17.25 -35.62 5.49
N PRO A 10 17.93 -35.93 6.61
CA PRO A 10 17.41 -36.82 7.66
C PRO A 10 16.16 -36.31 8.40
N ASP A 11 15.71 -35.07 8.19
CA ASP A 11 14.57 -34.44 8.87
C ASP A 11 13.29 -34.36 8.00
N ASP A 12 13.34 -34.83 6.75
CA ASP A 12 12.19 -34.82 5.80
C ASP A 12 11.11 -35.89 6.07
N ARG A 13 11.23 -36.66 7.16
CA ARG A 13 10.40 -37.86 7.42
C ARG A 13 9.22 -37.64 8.36
N ARG A 14 8.95 -36.41 8.82
CA ARG A 14 7.73 -36.15 9.63
C ARG A 14 6.52 -36.07 8.69
N GLU A 15 5.59 -37.00 8.87
CA GLU A 15 4.37 -37.09 8.04
C GLU A 15 3.38 -35.93 8.27
N GLY A 16 3.65 -35.02 9.21
CA GLY A 16 2.71 -34.01 9.70
C GLY A 16 1.64 -34.64 10.61
N SER A 17 0.74 -33.83 11.15
CA SER A 17 -0.37 -34.32 11.99
C SER A 17 -1.44 -35.10 11.22
N GLY A 18 -1.45 -35.04 9.88
CA GLY A 18 -2.47 -35.67 9.04
C GLY A 18 -3.86 -35.01 9.10
N ILE A 19 -3.99 -33.88 9.81
CA ILE A 19 -5.26 -33.16 9.97
C ILE A 19 -5.65 -32.53 8.64
N ARG A 20 -6.59 -33.16 7.94
CA ARG A 20 -7.18 -32.65 6.70
C ARG A 20 -8.67 -32.42 6.92
N PRO A 21 -9.27 -31.43 6.23
CA PRO A 21 -10.71 -31.25 6.24
C PRO A 21 -11.40 -32.56 5.87
N SER A 22 -12.32 -33.01 6.71
CA SER A 22 -13.13 -34.19 6.45
C SER A 22 -14.42 -33.84 5.72
N ILE A 23 -14.96 -34.78 4.93
CA ILE A 23 -16.20 -34.55 4.17
C ILE A 23 -17.34 -34.21 5.15
N GLY A 24 -17.94 -33.04 4.97
CA GLY A 24 -19.06 -32.56 5.80
C GLY A 24 -18.66 -31.91 7.12
N GLU A 25 -17.36 -31.72 7.38
CA GLU A 25 -16.85 -30.90 8.47
C GLU A 25 -17.20 -29.42 8.24
N THR A 26 -17.34 -28.65 9.31
CA THR A 26 -17.54 -27.20 9.20
C THR A 26 -16.20 -26.49 9.23
N LEU A 27 -16.12 -25.30 8.62
CA LEU A 27 -14.92 -24.47 8.72
C LEU A 27 -14.58 -24.19 10.20
N LEU A 28 -15.60 -23.97 11.03
CA LEU A 28 -15.44 -23.81 12.48
C LEU A 28 -14.73 -25.01 13.13
N ALA A 29 -15.20 -26.23 12.90
CA ALA A 29 -14.66 -27.43 13.52
C ALA A 29 -13.20 -27.69 13.09
N TYR A 30 -12.92 -27.51 11.80
CA TYR A 30 -11.57 -27.66 11.26
C TYR A 30 -10.64 -26.59 11.85
N SER A 31 -10.99 -25.30 11.73
CA SER A 31 -10.14 -24.20 12.18
C SER A 31 -9.94 -24.18 13.69
N THR A 32 -10.92 -24.58 14.50
CA THR A 32 -10.76 -24.69 15.97
C THR A 32 -9.75 -25.79 16.33
N THR A 33 -9.80 -26.93 15.65
CA THR A 33 -8.81 -28.01 15.80
C THR A 33 -7.42 -27.54 15.41
N ARG A 34 -7.29 -26.83 14.27
CA ARG A 34 -6.02 -26.26 13.81
C ARG A 34 -5.46 -25.24 14.81
N LEU A 35 -6.31 -24.39 15.40
CA LEU A 35 -5.92 -23.43 16.44
C LEU A 35 -5.45 -24.11 17.73
N ASP A 36 -6.15 -25.14 18.22
CA ASP A 36 -5.72 -25.91 19.42
C ASP A 36 -4.30 -26.47 19.22
N HIS A 37 -4.05 -27.08 18.06
CA HIS A 37 -2.73 -27.59 17.70
C HIS A 37 -1.66 -26.50 17.66
N LEU A 38 -1.99 -25.33 17.09
CA LEU A 38 -1.06 -24.20 17.03
C LEU A 38 -0.73 -23.67 18.44
N CYS A 39 -1.74 -23.48 19.29
CA CYS A 39 -1.57 -23.06 20.68
C CYS A 39 -0.71 -24.05 21.46
N ARG A 40 -0.94 -25.37 21.29
CA ARG A 40 -0.10 -26.41 21.90
C ARG A 40 1.35 -26.30 21.42
N ALA A 41 1.58 -26.14 20.12
CA ALA A 41 2.93 -25.98 19.57
C ALA A 41 3.61 -24.68 20.04
N ALA A 42 2.83 -23.62 20.28
CA ALA A 42 3.28 -22.37 20.90
C ALA A 42 3.50 -22.46 22.42
N SER A 43 3.32 -23.64 23.03
CA SER A 43 3.48 -23.92 24.46
C SER A 43 2.46 -23.22 25.38
N PHE A 44 1.22 -23.05 24.90
CA PHE A 44 0.11 -22.60 25.76
C PHE A 44 -0.31 -23.75 26.68
N ASP A 45 -0.66 -23.43 27.92
CA ASP A 45 -1.23 -24.41 28.83
C ASP A 45 -2.67 -24.79 28.45
N ASP A 46 -3.27 -25.74 29.17
CA ASP A 46 -4.61 -26.23 28.87
C ASP A 46 -5.70 -25.17 29.07
N VAL A 47 -5.50 -24.22 29.99
CA VAL A 47 -6.47 -23.16 30.29
C VAL A 47 -6.44 -22.10 29.20
N ASP A 48 -5.25 -21.58 28.88
CA ASP A 48 -5.05 -20.58 27.83
C ASP A 48 -5.50 -21.13 26.46
N ARG A 49 -5.24 -22.42 26.20
CA ARG A 49 -5.66 -23.09 24.96
C ARG A 49 -7.18 -23.24 24.87
N ALA A 50 -7.83 -23.68 25.94
CA ALA A 50 -9.29 -23.81 25.98
C ALA A 50 -9.97 -22.44 25.82
N GLU A 51 -9.41 -21.39 26.42
CA GLU A 51 -9.90 -20.01 26.25
C GLU A 51 -9.74 -19.55 24.80
N ALA A 52 -8.56 -19.72 24.19
CA ALA A 52 -8.31 -19.32 22.81
C ALA A 52 -9.29 -19.97 21.83
N VAL A 53 -9.52 -21.29 21.95
CA VAL A 53 -10.47 -22.03 21.10
C VAL A 53 -11.91 -21.55 21.33
N ARG A 54 -12.33 -21.35 22.58
CA ARG A 54 -13.67 -20.87 22.91
C ARG A 54 -13.94 -19.49 22.33
N VAL A 55 -13.02 -18.55 22.54
CA VAL A 55 -13.15 -17.17 22.03
C VAL A 55 -13.16 -17.16 20.52
N PHE A 56 -12.24 -17.87 19.87
CA PHE A 56 -12.23 -17.99 18.42
C PHE A 56 -13.55 -18.55 17.88
N ALA A 57 -14.06 -19.63 18.49
CA ALA A 57 -15.32 -20.25 18.06
C ALA A 57 -16.52 -19.30 18.17
N ASP A 58 -16.58 -18.49 19.21
CA ASP A 58 -17.62 -17.47 19.39
C ASP A 58 -17.54 -16.35 18.32
N LEU A 59 -16.33 -15.91 17.97
CA LEU A 59 -16.13 -14.85 16.98
C LEU A 59 -16.55 -15.27 15.57
N VAL A 60 -16.21 -16.50 15.15
CA VAL A 60 -16.45 -16.98 13.78
C VAL A 60 -17.70 -17.86 13.64
N GLY A 61 -18.21 -18.41 14.74
CA GLY A 61 -19.34 -19.35 14.77
C GLY A 61 -20.55 -18.93 13.94
N PRO A 62 -21.03 -17.67 14.02
CA PRO A 62 -22.20 -17.21 13.26
C PRO A 62 -22.13 -17.44 11.74
N TRP A 63 -20.93 -17.59 11.19
CA TRP A 63 -20.73 -17.80 9.76
C TRP A 63 -19.91 -19.05 9.42
N ALA A 64 -19.08 -19.57 10.34
CA ALA A 64 -18.19 -20.70 10.09
C ALA A 64 -18.83 -22.09 10.34
N GLU A 65 -20.05 -22.15 10.90
CA GLU A 65 -20.77 -23.42 11.13
C GLU A 65 -21.35 -24.07 9.87
N VAL A 66 -21.25 -23.41 8.72
CA VAL A 66 -21.80 -23.93 7.46
C VAL A 66 -20.85 -24.99 6.88
N ARG A 67 -21.38 -26.22 6.68
CA ARG A 67 -20.63 -27.41 6.20
C ARG A 67 -20.08 -27.30 4.78
N SER A 68 -20.52 -26.29 4.00
CA SER A 68 -20.20 -26.14 2.57
C SER A 68 -19.17 -25.05 2.27
N ARG A 69 -18.51 -24.44 3.25
CA ARG A 69 -17.56 -23.32 2.99
C ARG A 69 -16.16 -23.74 2.52
N PHE A 70 -15.92 -25.03 2.31
CA PHE A 70 -14.77 -25.50 1.53
C PHE A 70 -15.06 -25.49 0.02
N GLU A 71 -16.31 -25.29 -0.40
CA GLU A 71 -16.66 -25.08 -1.81
C GLU A 71 -16.30 -23.65 -2.21
N ARG A 72 -15.57 -23.49 -3.32
CA ARG A 72 -15.17 -22.18 -3.84
C ARG A 72 -16.42 -21.33 -4.09
N THR A 73 -16.56 -20.25 -3.33
CA THR A 73 -17.50 -19.17 -3.64
C THR A 73 -16.94 -18.30 -4.75
N ASP A 74 -17.78 -17.52 -5.44
CA ASP A 74 -17.31 -16.48 -6.37
C ASP A 74 -16.54 -15.36 -5.65
N TRP A 75 -16.71 -15.25 -4.32
CA TRP A 75 -15.87 -14.39 -3.50
C TRP A 75 -14.50 -15.02 -3.25
N VAL A 76 -13.47 -14.21 -3.45
CA VAL A 76 -12.07 -14.58 -3.24
C VAL A 76 -11.56 -13.83 -2.02
N SER A 77 -11.63 -14.45 -0.84
CA SER A 77 -11.02 -13.88 0.37
C SER A 77 -9.51 -13.77 0.18
N GLU A 78 -8.95 -12.59 0.49
CA GLU A 78 -7.51 -12.33 0.44
C GLU A 78 -6.81 -12.61 1.79
N ILE A 79 -7.50 -13.18 2.78
CA ILE A 79 -6.93 -13.53 4.10
C ILE A 79 -5.83 -14.58 3.97
N SER A 80 -6.08 -15.64 3.19
CA SER A 80 -5.11 -16.71 2.93
C SER A 80 -5.04 -17.03 1.44
N ASP A 81 -3.94 -17.65 1.03
CA ASP A 81 -3.65 -17.91 -0.39
C ASP A 81 -4.60 -18.94 -1.02
N ASP A 82 -5.18 -19.83 -0.22
CA ASP A 82 -6.22 -20.79 -0.61
C ASP A 82 -7.64 -20.22 -0.50
N ASN A 83 -7.77 -18.92 -0.27
CA ASN A 83 -9.01 -18.17 -0.12
C ASN A 83 -9.88 -18.57 1.08
N THR A 84 -9.31 -19.26 2.06
CA THR A 84 -9.95 -19.45 3.35
C THR A 84 -10.07 -18.09 4.08
N PRO A 85 -11.23 -17.72 4.66
CA PRO A 85 -11.38 -16.43 5.35
C PRO A 85 -10.74 -16.41 6.75
N ILE A 86 -9.72 -17.25 7.00
CA ILE A 86 -9.03 -17.41 8.28
C ILE A 86 -7.54 -17.70 8.03
N GLU A 87 -6.66 -16.92 8.64
CA GLU A 87 -5.21 -17.13 8.68
C GLU A 87 -4.72 -17.07 10.13
N PHE A 88 -3.77 -17.95 10.50
CA PHE A 88 -3.13 -17.89 11.79
C PHE A 88 -1.77 -17.22 11.72
N SER A 89 -1.26 -16.72 12.85
CA SER A 89 0.16 -16.37 12.94
C SER A 89 0.69 -16.54 14.35
N VAL A 90 2.01 -16.76 14.46
CA VAL A 90 2.69 -16.82 15.76
C VAL A 90 3.85 -15.83 15.76
N ALA A 91 3.76 -14.87 16.67
CA ALA A 91 4.76 -13.84 16.82
C ALA A 91 5.66 -14.15 18.01
N MET A 92 6.91 -14.49 17.72
CA MET A 92 7.91 -14.99 18.64
C MET A 92 8.92 -13.91 18.98
N ALA A 93 9.15 -13.72 20.27
CA ALA A 93 10.32 -13.05 20.82
C ALA A 93 11.06 -14.03 21.74
N HIS A 94 12.17 -13.59 22.36
CA HIS A 94 13.07 -14.45 23.13
C HIS A 94 12.36 -15.39 24.14
N ASP A 95 11.37 -14.87 24.86
CA ASP A 95 10.71 -15.56 25.97
C ASP A 95 9.19 -15.80 25.76
N ARG A 96 8.62 -15.36 24.64
CA ARG A 96 7.17 -15.36 24.44
C ARG A 96 6.75 -15.67 23.01
N ALA A 97 5.58 -16.31 22.88
CA ALA A 97 4.87 -16.51 21.63
C ALA A 97 3.43 -16.01 21.80
N ASP A 98 3.02 -15.11 20.92
CA ASP A 98 1.62 -14.69 20.82
C ASP A 98 1.00 -15.38 19.60
N VAL A 99 -0.09 -16.12 19.81
CA VAL A 99 -0.87 -16.74 18.72
C VAL A 99 -1.94 -15.74 18.28
N ARG A 100 -2.13 -15.59 16.97
CA ARG A 100 -3.12 -14.68 16.41
C ARG A 100 -3.97 -15.39 15.38
N VAL A 101 -5.20 -14.94 15.28
CA VAL A 101 -6.10 -15.31 14.19
C VAL A 101 -6.49 -14.02 13.47
N LEU A 102 -6.33 -13.98 12.16
CA LEU A 102 -6.86 -12.95 11.27
C LEU A 102 -8.01 -13.59 10.49
N PHE A 103 -9.14 -12.90 10.38
CA PHE A 103 -10.31 -13.44 9.71
C PHE A 103 -11.18 -12.34 9.07
N GLU A 104 -11.88 -12.73 8.02
CA GLU A 104 -12.86 -11.88 7.32
C GLU A 104 -14.27 -12.25 7.80
N PRO A 105 -14.98 -11.38 8.53
CA PRO A 105 -16.37 -11.60 8.88
C PRO A 105 -17.21 -11.78 7.61
N GLN A 106 -17.95 -12.89 7.55
CA GLN A 106 -18.68 -13.27 6.35
C GLN A 106 -20.17 -12.99 6.53
N GLY A 107 -20.72 -12.16 5.66
CA GLY A 107 -22.15 -11.94 5.55
C GLY A 107 -22.86 -13.08 4.82
N ARG A 108 -24.17 -12.92 4.59
CA ARG A 108 -25.01 -13.95 3.96
C ARG A 108 -24.70 -14.12 2.48
N ASP A 109 -24.58 -13.00 1.78
CA ASP A 109 -24.27 -12.97 0.35
C ASP A 109 -22.79 -12.63 0.15
N PRO A 110 -22.12 -13.20 -0.89
CA PRO A 110 -20.71 -13.00 -1.18
C PRO A 110 -20.46 -11.61 -1.83
N THR A 111 -20.78 -10.54 -1.10
CA THR A 111 -20.66 -9.16 -1.57
C THR A 111 -19.99 -8.27 -0.51
N VAL A 112 -19.26 -7.24 -0.95
CA VAL A 112 -18.60 -6.26 -0.07
C VAL A 112 -19.60 -5.64 0.92
N SER A 113 -20.82 -5.30 0.46
CA SER A 113 -21.86 -4.70 1.32
C SER A 113 -22.29 -5.64 2.45
N SER A 114 -22.57 -6.90 2.11
CA SER A 114 -22.95 -7.95 3.09
C SER A 114 -21.82 -8.20 4.10
N PHE A 115 -20.55 -8.12 3.66
CA PHE A 115 -19.39 -8.33 4.52
C PHE A 115 -19.11 -7.11 5.40
N ARG A 116 -19.33 -5.90 4.89
CA ARG A 116 -19.33 -4.67 5.68
C ARG A 116 -20.33 -4.76 6.84
N GLU A 117 -21.58 -5.14 6.57
CA GLU A 117 -22.60 -5.29 7.61
C GLU A 117 -22.17 -6.32 8.68
N ALA A 118 -21.71 -7.49 8.26
CA ALA A 118 -21.23 -8.53 9.16
C ALA A 118 -20.02 -8.07 10.00
N SER A 119 -19.12 -7.29 9.41
CA SER A 119 -17.99 -6.72 10.12
C SER A 119 -18.43 -5.68 11.16
N LEU A 120 -19.35 -4.78 10.84
CA LEU A 120 -19.85 -3.78 11.79
C LEU A 120 -20.55 -4.46 12.99
N GLU A 121 -21.41 -5.45 12.73
CA GLU A 121 -22.07 -6.23 13.79
C GLU A 121 -21.05 -6.95 14.69
N LEU A 122 -20.00 -7.54 14.09
CA LEU A 122 -18.93 -8.17 14.87
C LEU A 122 -18.21 -7.16 15.77
N HIS A 123 -17.93 -5.94 15.29
CA HIS A 123 -17.22 -4.94 16.08
C HIS A 123 -18.05 -4.54 17.31
N GLU A 124 -19.35 -4.28 17.15
CA GLU A 124 -20.26 -4.04 18.27
C GLU A 124 -20.27 -5.21 19.27
N ARG A 125 -20.24 -6.45 18.75
CA ARG A 125 -20.18 -7.66 19.59
C ARG A 125 -18.88 -7.75 20.39
N ILE A 126 -17.72 -7.46 19.80
CA ILE A 126 -16.44 -7.54 20.53
C ILE A 126 -16.29 -6.45 21.59
N GLU A 127 -16.86 -5.26 21.36
CA GLU A 127 -16.91 -4.23 22.40
C GLU A 127 -17.79 -4.70 23.57
N ARG A 128 -19.01 -5.14 23.29
CA ARG A 128 -19.97 -5.56 24.32
C ARG A 128 -19.51 -6.77 25.11
N ASP A 129 -19.02 -7.81 24.44
CA ASP A 129 -18.81 -9.13 25.04
C ASP A 129 -17.36 -9.34 25.52
N TYR A 130 -16.40 -8.57 24.98
CA TYR A 130 -14.98 -8.69 25.31
C TYR A 130 -14.32 -7.40 25.80
N GLY A 131 -15.01 -6.25 25.77
CA GLY A 131 -14.50 -4.98 26.26
C GLY A 131 -13.44 -4.35 25.36
N ALA A 132 -13.45 -4.64 24.05
CA ALA A 132 -12.62 -3.96 23.08
C ALA A 132 -12.99 -2.45 23.01
N ASP A 133 -12.01 -1.57 22.80
CA ASP A 133 -12.28 -0.14 22.65
C ASP A 133 -12.47 0.22 21.17
N LEU A 134 -13.64 0.79 20.83
CA LEU A 134 -13.97 1.22 19.47
C LEU A 134 -13.95 2.74 19.28
N ALA A 135 -13.42 3.51 20.24
CA ALA A 135 -13.43 4.97 20.14
C ALA A 135 -12.70 5.44 18.88
N ARG A 136 -11.48 4.91 18.63
CA ARG A 136 -10.70 5.21 17.42
C ARG A 136 -11.30 4.59 16.15
N PHE A 137 -11.99 3.46 16.25
CA PHE A 137 -12.70 2.85 15.11
C PHE A 137 -13.76 3.81 14.56
N ARG A 138 -14.62 4.33 15.45
CA ARG A 138 -15.75 5.21 15.11
C ARG A 138 -15.31 6.54 14.48
N VAL A 139 -14.14 7.06 14.83
CA VAL A 139 -13.58 8.31 14.28
C VAL A 139 -13.31 8.23 12.77
N VAL A 140 -13.01 7.04 12.26
CA VAL A 140 -12.61 6.81 10.85
C VAL A 140 -13.55 5.88 10.11
N GLU A 141 -14.67 5.50 10.73
CA GLU A 141 -15.62 4.53 10.18
C GLU A 141 -16.21 5.02 8.85
N ASP A 142 -16.58 6.30 8.75
CA ASP A 142 -17.13 6.91 7.52
C ASP A 142 -16.16 6.85 6.33
N LEU A 143 -14.85 6.93 6.60
CA LEU A 143 -13.82 6.87 5.57
C LEU A 143 -13.67 5.47 4.97
N PHE A 144 -13.76 4.44 5.81
CA PHE A 144 -13.41 3.07 5.45
C PHE A 144 -14.59 2.10 5.38
N ALA A 145 -15.77 2.49 5.83
CA ALA A 145 -17.00 1.72 5.77
C ALA A 145 -18.18 2.51 5.18
N PRO A 146 -18.02 3.24 4.06
CA PRO A 146 -19.14 3.93 3.43
C PRO A 146 -20.18 2.92 2.91
N GLU A 147 -21.44 3.33 2.74
CA GLU A 147 -22.50 2.45 2.21
C GLU A 147 -22.16 1.92 0.81
N GLY A 148 -21.56 2.76 -0.04
CA GLY A 148 -21.13 2.41 -1.41
C GLY A 148 -19.72 1.82 -1.49
N MET A 149 -19.25 1.15 -0.45
CA MET A 149 -17.88 0.62 -0.38
C MET A 149 -17.55 -0.31 -1.54
N ALA A 150 -16.35 -0.15 -2.08
CA ALA A 150 -15.79 -1.03 -3.11
C ALA A 150 -14.42 -1.60 -2.69
N GLY A 151 -13.90 -2.49 -3.51
CA GLY A 151 -12.55 -3.04 -3.37
C GLY A 151 -12.53 -4.50 -2.90
N PRO A 152 -11.33 -5.02 -2.59
CA PRO A 152 -11.11 -6.45 -2.44
C PRO A 152 -11.66 -7.05 -1.14
N PHE A 153 -11.95 -6.22 -0.13
CA PHE A 153 -12.56 -6.65 1.12
C PHE A 153 -13.25 -5.49 1.84
N ALA A 154 -14.07 -5.81 2.84
CA ALA A 154 -14.69 -4.82 3.71
C ALA A 154 -13.78 -4.46 4.90
N ILE A 155 -13.99 -5.10 6.06
CA ILE A 155 -13.20 -4.88 7.27
C ILE A 155 -12.84 -6.24 7.86
N TRP A 156 -11.55 -6.52 8.04
CA TRP A 156 -11.10 -7.74 8.70
C TRP A 156 -10.89 -7.53 10.19
N SER A 157 -10.91 -8.63 10.94
CA SER A 157 -10.69 -8.64 12.38
C SER A 157 -9.55 -9.59 12.73
N SER A 158 -8.79 -9.24 13.77
CA SER A 158 -7.81 -10.14 14.35
C SER A 158 -7.93 -10.18 15.86
N VAL A 159 -7.79 -11.39 16.41
CA VAL A 159 -7.65 -11.63 17.85
C VAL A 159 -6.24 -12.12 18.14
N VAL A 160 -5.66 -11.62 19.22
CA VAL A 160 -4.33 -11.98 19.73
C VAL A 160 -4.51 -12.68 21.06
N PHE A 161 -4.01 -13.90 21.15
CA PHE A 161 -3.92 -14.68 22.38
C PHE A 161 -2.46 -14.65 22.86
N SER A 162 -2.29 -14.30 24.13
CA SER A 162 -1.01 -14.34 24.84
C SER A 162 -1.23 -15.13 26.12
N PRO A 163 -0.28 -15.98 26.54
CA PRO A 163 -0.43 -16.76 27.76
C PRO A 163 -0.75 -15.89 28.98
N ASN A 164 -1.71 -16.30 29.80
CA ASN A 164 -2.15 -15.61 31.01
C ASN A 164 -2.65 -14.17 30.79
N LYS A 165 -3.15 -13.85 29.59
CA LYS A 165 -3.71 -12.53 29.26
C LYS A 165 -5.05 -12.67 28.56
N ARG A 166 -5.91 -11.67 28.78
CA ARG A 166 -7.16 -11.53 28.02
C ARG A 166 -6.86 -11.36 26.52
N PRO A 167 -7.75 -11.85 25.64
CA PRO A 167 -7.63 -11.62 24.20
C PRO A 167 -7.56 -10.12 23.87
N ALA A 168 -6.68 -9.75 22.94
CA ALA A 168 -6.60 -8.40 22.41
C ALA A 168 -7.07 -8.35 20.95
N PHE A 169 -7.81 -7.32 20.58
CA PHE A 169 -8.45 -7.22 19.27
C PHE A 169 -7.82 -6.16 18.38
N LYS A 170 -7.90 -6.39 17.08
CA LYS A 170 -7.47 -5.46 16.04
C LYS A 170 -8.46 -5.48 14.89
N THR A 171 -8.57 -4.35 14.22
CA THR A 171 -9.33 -4.20 12.99
C THR A 171 -8.40 -3.84 11.83
N TYR A 172 -8.76 -4.24 10.61
CA TYR A 172 -8.05 -3.91 9.38
C TYR A 172 -9.07 -3.39 8.37
N PHE A 173 -8.91 -2.12 8.01
CA PHE A 173 -9.70 -1.43 7.00
C PHE A 173 -9.07 -1.57 5.62
N ASN A 174 -9.92 -1.60 4.60
CA ASN A 174 -9.55 -1.51 3.19
C ASN A 174 -9.36 -0.04 2.78
N PRO A 175 -8.13 0.42 2.50
CA PRO A 175 -7.87 1.79 2.05
C PRO A 175 -8.53 2.12 0.70
N GLN A 176 -8.90 1.10 -0.08
CA GLN A 176 -9.53 1.23 -1.39
C GLN A 176 -11.06 1.28 -1.30
N ALA A 177 -11.62 1.46 -0.10
CA ALA A 177 -13.06 1.56 0.18
C ALA A 177 -13.80 2.54 -0.75
N SER A 178 -13.13 3.64 -1.11
CA SER A 178 -13.63 4.69 -2.01
C SER A 178 -12.85 4.74 -3.35
N GLY A 179 -12.27 3.61 -3.77
CA GLY A 179 -11.47 3.48 -4.98
C GLY A 179 -9.96 3.55 -4.75
N ARG A 180 -9.20 2.88 -5.64
CA ARG A 180 -7.72 2.72 -5.55
C ARG A 180 -6.98 4.06 -5.51
N GLY A 181 -7.40 5.02 -6.35
CA GLY A 181 -6.76 6.34 -6.44
C GLY A 181 -6.88 7.20 -5.18
N ARG A 182 -7.84 6.91 -4.29
CA ARG A 182 -8.07 7.67 -3.04
C ARG A 182 -7.38 7.08 -1.82
N ALA A 183 -6.77 5.89 -1.93
CA ALA A 183 -6.27 5.14 -0.79
C ALA A 183 -5.27 5.92 0.08
N SER A 184 -4.32 6.62 -0.55
CA SER A 184 -3.34 7.44 0.16
C SER A 184 -3.99 8.61 0.92
N ALA A 185 -4.94 9.31 0.28
CA ALA A 185 -5.62 10.45 0.89
C ALA A 185 -6.54 10.04 2.05
N LEU A 186 -7.25 8.91 1.93
CA LEU A 186 -8.07 8.37 3.02
C LEU A 186 -7.21 7.99 4.24
N VAL A 187 -6.05 7.39 4.01
CA VAL A 187 -5.14 7.04 5.11
C VAL A 187 -4.51 8.27 5.74
N GLU A 188 -4.12 9.28 4.97
CA GLU A 188 -3.64 10.55 5.52
C GLU A 188 -4.72 11.26 6.35
N GLU A 189 -5.96 11.30 5.86
CA GLU A 189 -7.09 11.87 6.62
C GLU A 189 -7.36 11.10 7.90
N ALA A 190 -7.32 9.77 7.85
CA ALA A 190 -7.50 8.92 9.03
C ALA A 190 -6.41 9.17 10.08
N LEU A 191 -5.14 9.32 9.65
CA LEU A 191 -4.04 9.68 10.54
C LEU A 191 -4.29 11.03 11.20
N ASP A 192 -4.71 12.03 10.43
CA ASP A 192 -5.03 13.37 10.96
C ASP A 192 -6.18 13.34 11.97
N ARG A 193 -7.32 12.73 11.63
CA ARG A 193 -8.49 12.60 12.52
C ARG A 193 -8.17 11.87 13.82
N LEU A 194 -7.20 10.94 13.79
CA LEU A 194 -6.75 10.19 14.96
C LEU A 194 -5.64 10.89 15.75
N GLY A 195 -5.22 12.11 15.36
CA GLY A 195 -4.23 12.90 16.07
C GLY A 195 -2.77 12.64 15.68
N PHE A 196 -2.52 12.16 14.46
CA PHE A 196 -1.20 11.85 13.91
C PHE A 196 -0.90 12.64 12.61
N PRO A 197 -1.07 13.97 12.59
CA PRO A 197 -0.95 14.78 11.37
C PRO A 197 0.42 14.69 10.68
N SER A 198 1.49 14.40 11.43
CA SER A 198 2.86 14.31 10.89
C SER A 198 3.20 12.92 10.33
N ALA A 199 2.37 11.91 10.60
CA ALA A 199 2.67 10.53 10.25
C ALA A 199 2.74 10.30 8.73
N TRP A 200 1.88 10.95 7.95
CA TRP A 200 1.96 10.85 6.49
C TRP A 200 3.29 11.40 5.95
N ALA A 201 3.79 12.50 6.51
CA ALA A 201 5.09 13.06 6.10
C ALA A 201 6.26 12.10 6.40
N ALA A 202 6.15 11.24 7.41
CA ALA A 202 7.12 10.19 7.68
C ALA A 202 7.01 9.04 6.66
N LEU A 203 5.78 8.67 6.31
CA LEU A 203 5.49 7.59 5.35
C LEU A 203 5.96 7.94 3.93
N CYS A 204 5.70 9.16 3.44
CA CYS A 204 6.11 9.57 2.07
C CYS A 204 7.62 9.62 1.87
N LYS A 205 8.37 9.95 2.93
CA LYS A 205 9.86 9.91 2.91
C LYS A 205 10.42 8.48 2.83
N THR A 206 9.64 7.48 3.23
CA THR A 206 10.14 6.11 3.44
C THR A 206 9.27 5.08 2.75
N ALA A 207 8.20 4.62 3.40
CA ALA A 207 7.38 3.50 2.97
C ALA A 207 6.63 3.72 1.65
N THR A 208 6.31 4.96 1.25
CA THR A 208 5.53 5.24 0.02
C THR A 208 6.31 6.02 -1.05
N ARG A 209 7.64 6.16 -0.86
CA ARG A 209 8.53 7.01 -1.65
C ARG A 209 8.54 6.72 -3.16
N ARG A 210 8.25 5.49 -3.57
CA ARG A 210 8.30 5.07 -4.99
C ARG A 210 6.98 5.32 -5.74
N GLY A 211 6.00 5.89 -5.05
CA GLY A 211 4.68 6.23 -5.58
C GLY A 211 3.68 5.07 -5.51
N PRO A 212 2.37 5.36 -5.59
CA PRO A 212 1.28 4.45 -5.21
C PRO A 212 1.12 3.22 -6.11
N ARG A 213 1.77 3.18 -7.29
CA ARG A 213 1.82 1.99 -8.14
C ARG A 213 2.82 0.95 -7.64
N LEU A 214 3.98 1.39 -7.16
CA LEU A 214 5.01 0.49 -6.62
C LEU A 214 4.88 0.28 -5.12
N ASP A 215 4.40 1.29 -4.40
CA ASP A 215 4.18 1.28 -2.95
C ASP A 215 2.67 1.46 -2.68
N GLU A 216 1.91 0.37 -2.82
CA GLU A 216 0.45 0.35 -2.69
C GLU A 216 0.03 0.31 -1.22
N ILE A 217 -0.78 1.27 -0.77
CA ILE A 217 -1.39 1.23 0.56
C ILE A 217 -2.41 0.09 0.60
N LYS A 218 -2.08 -0.97 1.35
CA LYS A 218 -2.86 -2.21 1.35
C LYS A 218 -3.82 -2.31 2.53
N TYR A 219 -3.38 -1.95 3.74
CA TYR A 219 -4.21 -2.03 4.94
C TYR A 219 -3.99 -0.80 5.84
N PHE A 220 -5.07 -0.36 6.49
CA PHE A 220 -5.02 0.55 7.63
C PHE A 220 -5.58 -0.18 8.84
N ALA A 221 -4.86 -0.25 9.95
CA ALA A 221 -5.26 -1.08 11.08
C ALA A 221 -5.14 -0.39 12.42
N LEU A 222 -6.06 -0.71 13.33
CA LEU A 222 -6.09 -0.21 14.71
C LEU A 222 -5.97 -1.38 15.69
N ASP A 223 -5.17 -1.20 16.74
CA ASP A 223 -5.35 -1.98 17.97
C ASP A 223 -6.60 -1.44 18.70
N LEU A 224 -7.59 -2.30 18.99
CA LEU A 224 -8.88 -1.93 19.60
C LEU A 224 -8.76 -1.89 21.13
N SER A 225 -8.01 -0.91 21.63
CA SER A 225 -7.68 -0.74 23.04
C SER A 225 -7.52 0.74 23.38
N ALA A 226 -7.97 1.12 24.59
CA ALA A 226 -7.78 2.46 25.14
C ALA A 226 -6.37 2.72 25.70
N ASP A 227 -5.46 1.74 25.64
CA ASP A 227 -4.07 1.91 26.08
C ASP A 227 -3.35 2.99 25.22
N ALA A 228 -2.57 3.87 25.84
CA ALA A 228 -1.77 4.87 25.11
C ALA A 228 -0.76 4.22 24.14
N GLN A 229 -0.40 2.96 24.36
CA GLN A 229 0.43 2.14 23.48
C GLN A 229 -0.36 1.41 22.38
N ALA A 230 -1.69 1.57 22.32
CA ALA A 230 -2.50 1.08 21.21
C ALA A 230 -2.08 1.78 19.92
N ARG A 231 -1.75 0.99 18.90
CA ARG A 231 -1.13 1.49 17.67
C ARG A 231 -2.13 1.72 16.56
N ILE A 232 -1.84 2.74 15.76
CA ILE A 232 -2.30 2.85 14.38
C ILE A 232 -1.23 2.22 13.49
N LYS A 233 -1.64 1.50 12.45
CA LYS A 233 -0.72 0.82 11.54
C LYS A 233 -1.09 1.06 10.09
N VAL A 234 -0.09 1.42 9.29
CA VAL A 234 -0.21 1.56 7.85
C VAL A 234 0.61 0.49 7.18
N TYR A 235 -0.03 -0.33 6.35
CA TYR A 235 0.60 -1.41 5.61
C TYR A 235 0.77 -1.00 4.14
N VAL A 236 2.00 -1.13 3.64
CA VAL A 236 2.35 -0.80 2.26
C VAL A 236 2.88 -2.05 1.57
N ARG A 237 2.31 -2.39 0.42
CA ARG A 237 2.80 -3.43 -0.49
C ARG A 237 3.84 -2.83 -1.41
N HIS A 238 5.00 -3.45 -1.46
CA HIS A 238 6.12 -3.00 -2.29
C HIS A 238 6.25 -3.92 -3.50
N HIS A 239 5.62 -3.53 -4.61
CA HIS A 239 5.75 -4.25 -5.87
C HIS A 239 7.18 -4.13 -6.40
N GLU A 240 7.68 -5.23 -6.95
CA GLU A 240 9.00 -5.35 -7.59
C GLU A 240 10.15 -4.82 -6.72
N ALA A 241 10.01 -4.94 -5.40
CA ALA A 241 10.97 -4.37 -4.47
C ALA A 241 12.26 -5.16 -4.43
N THR A 242 13.38 -4.44 -4.52
CA THR A 242 14.69 -4.98 -4.15
C THR A 242 14.85 -5.00 -2.62
N PRO A 243 15.78 -5.80 -2.08
CA PRO A 243 16.14 -5.71 -0.66
C PRO A 243 16.48 -4.28 -0.20
N ASP A 244 17.09 -3.46 -1.07
CA ASP A 244 17.49 -2.09 -0.74
C ASP A 244 16.27 -1.14 -0.71
N ASP A 245 15.25 -1.38 -1.54
CA ASP A 245 13.97 -0.66 -1.44
C ASP A 245 13.28 -0.92 -0.09
N LEU A 246 13.31 -2.17 0.37
CA LEU A 246 12.71 -2.57 1.64
C LEU A 246 13.46 -2.00 2.85
N GLU A 247 14.78 -1.90 2.75
CA GLU A 247 15.61 -1.19 3.72
C GLU A 247 15.23 0.28 3.81
N GLN A 248 15.10 0.95 2.66
CA GLN A 248 14.66 2.34 2.62
C GLN A 248 13.26 2.52 3.22
N ALA A 249 12.32 1.62 2.94
CA ALA A 249 10.99 1.64 3.54
C ALA A 249 11.01 1.42 5.07
N CYS A 250 11.96 0.64 5.58
CA CYS A 250 12.15 0.38 7.01
C CYS A 250 12.94 1.47 7.76
N SER A 251 13.59 2.39 7.03
CA SER A 251 14.55 3.36 7.60
C SER A 251 13.93 4.44 8.50
N GLY A 252 12.62 4.69 8.37
CA GLY A 252 11.92 5.74 9.12
C GLY A 252 11.69 5.44 10.60
N GLN A 253 11.77 4.17 11.01
CA GLN A 253 11.49 3.80 12.40
C GLN A 253 12.59 4.23 13.36
N ARG A 254 12.21 4.55 14.59
CA ARG A 254 13.14 5.02 15.63
C ARG A 254 14.24 4.00 15.99
N GLY A 255 13.93 2.71 15.91
CA GLY A 255 14.83 1.60 16.23
C GLY A 255 15.51 0.97 15.01
N HIS A 256 15.62 1.69 13.90
CA HIS A 256 16.19 1.18 12.65
C HIS A 256 17.66 0.76 12.85
N VAL A 257 18.01 -0.40 12.30
CA VAL A 257 19.37 -0.94 12.30
C VAL A 257 19.75 -1.17 10.83
N PRO A 258 20.71 -0.39 10.29
CA PRO A 258 21.08 -0.47 8.88
C PRO A 258 21.53 -1.88 8.46
N GLY A 259 21.00 -2.35 7.35
CA GLY A 259 21.32 -3.63 6.71
C GLY A 259 20.47 -4.82 7.19
N ASP A 260 19.66 -4.66 8.23
CA ASP A 260 18.85 -5.77 8.74
C ASP A 260 17.71 -6.16 7.79
N ALA A 261 17.01 -5.18 7.21
CA ALA A 261 15.92 -5.48 6.29
C ALA A 261 16.48 -6.13 5.02
N VAL A 262 17.64 -5.64 4.54
CA VAL A 262 18.39 -6.26 3.44
C VAL A 262 18.74 -7.72 3.75
N ALA A 263 19.36 -7.97 4.91
CA ALA A 263 19.79 -9.32 5.29
C ALA A 263 18.60 -10.27 5.42
N PHE A 264 17.52 -9.83 6.05
CA PHE A 264 16.29 -10.59 6.20
C PHE A 264 15.62 -10.89 4.86
N ALA A 265 15.42 -9.87 4.01
CA ALA A 265 14.81 -10.02 2.69
C ALA A 265 15.59 -11.01 1.82
N ARG A 266 16.93 -10.91 1.80
CA ARG A 266 17.79 -11.83 1.06
C ARG A 266 17.69 -13.26 1.57
N ALA A 267 17.70 -13.44 2.89
CA ALA A 267 17.58 -14.76 3.51
C ALA A 267 16.22 -15.41 3.20
N MET A 268 15.13 -14.66 3.33
CA MET A 268 13.77 -15.18 3.12
C MET A 268 13.51 -15.50 1.64
N ARG A 269 13.97 -14.63 0.72
CA ARG A 269 13.88 -14.84 -0.72
C ARG A 269 14.80 -15.96 -1.22
N GLY A 270 15.97 -16.11 -0.62
CA GLY A 270 17.05 -16.98 -1.12
C GLY A 270 17.90 -16.33 -2.22
N GLY A 271 18.07 -15.01 -2.22
CA GLY A 271 18.86 -14.30 -3.22
C GLY A 271 18.70 -12.77 -3.16
N THR A 272 19.27 -12.08 -4.16
CA THR A 272 19.31 -10.60 -4.21
C THR A 272 18.34 -9.97 -5.19
N ASP A 273 17.75 -10.73 -6.12
CA ASP A 273 16.90 -10.13 -7.15
C ASP A 273 15.59 -9.57 -6.56
N PRO A 274 14.86 -8.75 -7.33
CA PRO A 274 13.58 -8.19 -6.88
C PRO A 274 12.57 -9.27 -6.48
N MET A 275 11.68 -8.90 -5.56
CA MET A 275 10.51 -9.68 -5.18
C MET A 275 9.32 -9.35 -6.10
N SER A 276 9.36 -9.86 -7.34
CA SER A 276 8.33 -9.58 -8.36
C SER A 276 7.20 -10.62 -8.43
N ALA A 277 7.46 -11.88 -8.07
CA ALA A 277 6.42 -12.92 -8.07
C ALA A 277 5.27 -12.64 -7.08
N ARG A 278 5.60 -12.11 -5.89
CA ARG A 278 4.66 -11.63 -4.90
C ARG A 278 5.28 -10.49 -4.08
N GLY A 279 4.66 -9.31 -4.13
CA GLY A 279 5.18 -8.12 -3.45
C GLY A 279 5.22 -8.26 -1.91
N PRO A 280 6.35 -7.97 -1.24
CA PRO A 280 6.45 -7.88 0.23
C PRO A 280 5.65 -6.71 0.81
N PHE A 281 5.43 -6.73 2.12
CA PHE A 281 4.83 -5.60 2.84
C PHE A 281 5.77 -4.97 3.85
N THR A 282 5.62 -3.68 4.09
CA THR A 282 6.00 -3.07 5.38
C THR A 282 4.77 -2.63 6.16
N CYS A 283 4.89 -2.60 7.48
CA CYS A 283 3.88 -2.05 8.38
C CYS A 283 4.54 -1.04 9.31
N SER A 284 4.19 0.23 9.18
CA SER A 284 4.61 1.30 10.09
C SER A 284 3.58 1.51 11.19
N ALA A 285 4.01 1.40 12.44
CA ALA A 285 3.15 1.52 13.61
C ALA A 285 3.41 2.83 14.38
N PHE A 286 2.36 3.62 14.60
CA PHE A 286 2.41 4.87 15.36
C PHE A 286 1.71 4.70 16.71
N VAL A 287 2.22 5.37 17.73
CA VAL A 287 1.67 5.40 19.09
C VAL A 287 1.56 6.84 19.55
N GLU A 288 0.65 7.10 20.47
CA GLU A 288 0.43 8.44 20.99
C GLU A 288 1.74 9.08 21.51
N GLY A 289 1.95 10.35 21.18
CA GLY A 289 3.11 11.13 21.59
C GLY A 289 4.30 11.13 20.60
N ASP A 290 4.30 10.31 19.55
CA ASP A 290 5.30 10.34 18.48
C ASP A 290 4.64 9.98 17.12
N ASP A 291 4.21 11.01 16.39
CA ASP A 291 3.64 10.88 15.04
C ASP A 291 4.67 11.21 13.94
N GLU A 292 5.84 11.74 14.28
CA GLU A 292 6.91 12.04 13.32
C GLU A 292 7.70 10.79 12.91
N ARG A 293 7.71 9.75 13.75
CA ARG A 293 8.40 8.49 13.47
C ARG A 293 7.58 7.28 13.92
N PRO A 294 7.48 6.22 13.10
CA PRO A 294 6.87 5.00 13.57
C PRO A 294 7.67 4.40 14.74
N SER A 295 6.94 4.03 15.78
CA SER A 295 7.45 3.31 16.95
C SER A 295 8.10 1.97 16.58
N ALA A 296 7.62 1.35 15.50
CA ALA A 296 8.22 0.18 14.88
C ALA A 296 7.81 0.09 13.41
N THR A 297 8.70 -0.43 12.57
CA THR A 297 8.36 -0.92 11.23
C THR A 297 8.60 -2.42 11.16
N THR A 298 7.62 -3.16 10.63
CA THR A 298 7.70 -4.61 10.41
C THR A 298 7.78 -4.89 8.92
N LEU A 299 8.78 -5.67 8.51
CA LEU A 299 8.93 -6.16 7.14
C LEU A 299 8.35 -7.56 7.02
N TYR A 300 7.50 -7.80 6.03
CA TYR A 300 6.84 -9.07 5.73
C TYR A 300 7.30 -9.57 4.36
N VAL A 301 7.85 -10.78 4.31
CA VAL A 301 8.25 -11.43 3.07
C VAL A 301 7.29 -12.60 2.77
N PRO A 302 6.70 -12.67 1.56
CA PRO A 302 5.82 -13.78 1.17
C PRO A 302 6.68 -14.98 0.79
N VAL A 303 7.16 -15.70 1.80
CA VAL A 303 8.14 -16.78 1.62
C VAL A 303 7.61 -17.92 0.73
N CYS A 304 6.30 -18.15 0.71
CA CYS A 304 5.65 -19.15 -0.14
C CYS A 304 5.84 -18.90 -1.63
N ALA A 305 6.07 -17.64 -2.05
CA ALA A 305 6.30 -17.28 -3.45
C ALA A 305 7.77 -17.46 -3.90
N TYR A 306 8.69 -17.71 -2.96
CA TYR A 306 10.14 -17.72 -3.23
C TYR A 306 10.83 -19.01 -2.78
N ALA A 307 10.07 -20.01 -2.34
CA ALA A 307 10.56 -21.30 -1.91
C ALA A 307 9.82 -22.40 -2.67
N THR A 308 10.52 -23.50 -2.96
CA THR A 308 9.90 -24.66 -3.60
C THR A 308 8.83 -25.30 -2.72
N ASP A 309 9.06 -25.32 -1.40
CA ASP A 309 8.17 -25.95 -0.42
C ASP A 309 8.38 -25.33 0.97
N ASP A 310 7.52 -25.69 1.91
CA ASP A 310 7.57 -25.19 3.29
C ASP A 310 8.82 -25.65 4.07
N GLY A 311 9.47 -26.73 3.64
CA GLY A 311 10.72 -27.22 4.23
C GLY A 311 11.88 -26.28 3.93
N VAL A 312 11.95 -25.79 2.70
CA VAL A 312 12.92 -24.76 2.28
C VAL A 312 12.70 -23.44 3.06
N VAL A 313 11.44 -23.03 3.27
CA VAL A 313 11.12 -21.86 4.11
C VAL A 313 11.68 -22.05 5.52
N ARG A 314 11.40 -23.20 6.14
CA ARG A 314 11.87 -23.53 7.49
C ARG A 314 13.38 -23.47 7.61
N ASP A 315 14.09 -24.05 6.65
CA ASP A 315 15.56 -24.04 6.63
C ASP A 315 16.13 -22.62 6.48
N ARG A 316 15.50 -21.75 5.68
CA ARG A 316 15.92 -20.35 5.52
C ARG A 316 15.73 -19.53 6.80
N VAL A 317 14.57 -19.67 7.46
CA VAL A 317 14.30 -18.99 8.73
C VAL A 317 15.25 -19.46 9.82
N ARG A 318 15.48 -20.78 9.94
CA ARG A 318 16.45 -21.34 10.88
C ARG A 318 17.87 -20.84 10.60
N GLY A 319 18.26 -20.77 9.32
CA GLY A 319 19.56 -20.25 8.90
C GLY A 319 19.74 -18.77 9.23
N TYR A 320 18.71 -17.94 9.03
CA TYR A 320 18.71 -16.52 9.41
C TYR A 320 18.85 -16.34 10.94
N LEU A 321 18.22 -17.22 11.72
CA LEU A 321 18.21 -17.18 13.18
C LEU A 321 19.34 -17.99 13.83
N ALA A 322 20.42 -18.31 13.10
CA ALA A 322 21.50 -19.16 13.61
C ALA A 322 22.10 -18.63 14.93
N ASP A 323 22.20 -17.31 15.09
CA ASP A 323 22.71 -16.65 16.30
C ASP A 323 21.64 -16.44 17.38
N GLN A 324 20.36 -16.73 17.08
CA GLN A 324 19.24 -16.63 18.01
C GLN A 324 18.57 -18.00 18.22
N VAL A 325 19.37 -18.99 18.64
CA VAL A 325 18.99 -20.41 18.80
C VAL A 325 17.63 -20.60 19.49
N ALA A 326 17.36 -19.90 20.59
CA ALA A 326 16.09 -20.01 21.31
C ALA A 326 14.85 -19.61 20.46
N ILE A 327 14.99 -18.61 19.59
CA ILE A 327 13.92 -18.21 18.67
C ILE A 327 13.81 -19.22 17.52
N ALA A 328 14.94 -19.71 17.01
CA ALA A 328 14.99 -20.71 15.95
C ALA A 328 14.35 -22.06 16.35
N ASP A 329 14.63 -22.54 17.56
CA ASP A 329 14.08 -23.79 18.10
C ASP A 329 12.56 -23.67 18.33
N ARG A 330 12.12 -22.52 18.86
CA ARG A 330 10.71 -22.22 19.05
C ARG A 330 9.97 -22.17 17.72
N TYR A 331 10.52 -21.47 16.73
CA TYR A 331 9.98 -21.41 15.37
C TYR A 331 9.85 -22.82 14.77
N THR A 332 10.90 -23.63 14.87
CA THR A 332 10.89 -25.01 14.35
C THR A 332 9.80 -25.84 15.03
N THR A 333 9.67 -25.73 16.36
CA THR A 333 8.64 -26.43 17.15
C THR A 333 7.23 -26.03 16.71
N ILE A 334 7.00 -24.74 16.48
CA ILE A 334 5.69 -24.22 16.03
C ILE A 334 5.37 -24.73 14.63
N VAL A 335 6.29 -24.59 13.67
CA VAL A 335 6.06 -24.98 12.27
C VAL A 335 5.83 -26.49 12.16
N ASP A 336 6.72 -27.29 12.76
CA ASP A 336 6.60 -28.75 12.71
C ASP A 336 5.37 -29.25 13.48
N GLY A 337 5.01 -28.60 14.60
CA GLY A 337 3.84 -28.96 15.41
C GLY A 337 2.51 -28.56 14.78
N TYR A 338 2.51 -27.50 13.95
CA TYR A 338 1.35 -27.05 13.20
C TYR A 338 1.13 -27.82 11.89
N ALA A 339 2.20 -28.33 11.27
CA ALA A 339 2.11 -29.03 9.99
C ALA A 339 1.12 -30.20 10.02
N ASN A 340 0.28 -30.29 8.99
CA ASN A 340 -0.69 -31.38 8.73
C ASN A 340 -0.24 -32.35 7.63
N ARG A 341 0.90 -32.05 7.00
CA ARG A 341 1.54 -32.83 5.93
C ARG A 341 3.06 -32.72 6.07
N PRO A 342 3.86 -33.55 5.35
CA PRO A 342 5.29 -33.27 5.19
C PRO A 342 5.49 -31.87 4.60
N LEU A 343 6.47 -31.12 5.12
CA LEU A 343 6.74 -29.76 4.65
C LEU A 343 7.18 -29.73 3.18
N SER A 344 7.84 -30.78 2.69
CA SER A 344 8.25 -30.95 1.29
C SER A 344 7.11 -31.36 0.35
N ALA A 345 5.93 -31.69 0.87
CA ALA A 345 4.78 -32.10 0.06
C ALA A 345 3.99 -30.94 -0.54
N GLY A 346 4.36 -29.69 -0.25
CA GLY A 346 3.66 -28.51 -0.77
C GLY A 346 4.25 -27.20 -0.26
N THR A 347 3.72 -26.10 -0.78
CA THR A 347 4.04 -24.72 -0.38
C THR A 347 2.77 -24.00 0.06
N GLY A 348 2.92 -22.86 0.73
CA GLY A 348 1.81 -22.00 1.12
C GLY A 348 1.30 -22.20 2.54
N MET A 349 1.71 -23.25 3.27
CA MET A 349 1.39 -23.35 4.69
C MET A 349 1.99 -22.18 5.45
N GLN A 350 3.25 -21.82 5.16
CA GLN A 350 3.90 -20.61 5.64
C GLN A 350 3.78 -19.51 4.58
N SER A 351 2.72 -18.72 4.66
CA SER A 351 2.43 -17.68 3.66
C SER A 351 3.40 -16.50 3.78
N TRP A 352 3.67 -16.06 5.01
CA TRP A 352 4.55 -14.92 5.29
C TRP A 352 5.49 -15.18 6.45
N VAL A 353 6.68 -14.59 6.40
CA VAL A 353 7.55 -14.42 7.57
C VAL A 353 7.86 -12.95 7.72
N ALA A 354 7.71 -12.43 8.93
CA ALA A 354 7.90 -11.03 9.23
C ALA A 354 8.95 -10.78 10.30
N LEU A 355 9.74 -9.71 10.10
CA LEU A 355 10.74 -9.21 11.03
C LEU A 355 10.30 -7.85 11.58
N GLN A 356 10.32 -7.73 12.90
CA GLN A 356 10.23 -6.46 13.61
C GLN A 356 11.38 -6.36 14.60
N ARG A 357 11.98 -5.17 14.76
CA ARG A 357 12.81 -4.90 15.93
C ARG A 357 12.04 -4.13 16.97
N SER A 358 12.14 -4.59 18.21
CA SER A 358 11.62 -3.87 19.36
C SER A 358 12.73 -3.78 20.40
N LYS A 359 13.18 -2.55 20.69
CA LYS A 359 14.28 -2.28 21.65
C LYS A 359 15.55 -3.10 21.33
N GLY A 360 15.90 -3.21 20.05
CA GLY A 360 17.07 -3.95 19.56
C GLY A 360 16.89 -5.46 19.46
N VAL A 361 15.84 -6.05 20.03
CA VAL A 361 15.58 -7.49 19.95
C VAL A 361 14.74 -7.82 18.71
N PRO A 362 15.15 -8.81 17.89
CA PRO A 362 14.34 -9.26 16.77
C PRO A 362 13.11 -10.01 17.27
N ARG A 363 11.97 -9.71 16.67
CA ARG A 363 10.71 -10.42 16.81
C ARG A 363 10.36 -10.98 15.43
N ILE A 364 10.26 -12.30 15.34
CA ILE A 364 9.86 -12.99 14.12
C ILE A 364 8.40 -13.38 14.23
N THR A 365 7.64 -13.22 13.15
CA THR A 365 6.28 -13.74 13.04
C THR A 365 6.18 -14.66 11.84
N VAL A 366 5.64 -15.86 12.02
CA VAL A 366 5.25 -16.74 10.91
C VAL A 366 3.74 -16.67 10.74
N TYR A 367 3.28 -16.50 9.51
CA TYR A 367 1.87 -16.51 9.13
C TYR A 367 1.58 -17.86 8.48
N LEU A 368 0.49 -18.47 8.90
CA LEU A 368 0.20 -19.89 8.72
C LEU A 368 -1.20 -20.04 8.12
N ALA A 369 -1.26 -20.47 6.87
CA ALA A 369 -2.51 -20.83 6.20
C ALA A 369 -3.15 -22.02 6.92
N THR A 370 -4.48 -22.05 6.92
CA THR A 370 -5.25 -23.18 7.47
C THR A 370 -5.20 -24.41 6.57
N GLU A 371 -4.93 -24.22 5.27
CA GLU A 371 -5.00 -25.24 4.21
C GLU A 371 -6.36 -25.95 4.22
N ALA A 372 -7.41 -25.16 4.41
CA ALA A 372 -8.78 -25.64 4.47
C ALA A 372 -9.33 -25.95 3.08
N ALA A 373 -8.96 -25.15 2.07
CA ALA A 373 -9.45 -25.32 0.71
C ALA A 373 -8.44 -26.07 -0.17
N GLU A 374 -7.16 -25.75 -0.06
CA GLU A 374 -6.14 -26.23 -0.99
C GLU A 374 -4.76 -26.33 -0.33
N VAL A 375 -3.99 -27.32 -0.79
CA VAL A 375 -2.54 -27.40 -0.57
C VAL A 375 -1.88 -27.20 -1.93
N PHE A 376 -1.01 -26.21 -2.05
CA PHE A 376 -0.33 -25.94 -3.32
C PHE A 376 0.83 -26.91 -3.54
N GLU A 377 0.94 -27.42 -4.77
CA GLU A 377 2.04 -28.29 -5.19
C GLU A 377 3.40 -27.58 -5.07
N PRO A 378 4.48 -28.30 -4.74
CA PRO A 378 5.83 -27.73 -4.66
C PRO A 378 6.23 -26.96 -5.94
N GLY A 379 6.81 -25.77 -5.77
CA GLY A 379 7.24 -24.89 -6.85
C GLY A 379 6.14 -23.99 -7.42
N THR A 380 4.89 -24.13 -6.97
CA THR A 380 3.81 -23.20 -7.29
C THR A 380 4.07 -21.86 -6.58
N VAL A 381 3.62 -20.75 -7.18
CA VAL A 381 3.55 -19.44 -6.51
C VAL A 381 2.11 -19.21 -6.09
N PRO A 382 1.76 -19.34 -4.80
CA PRO A 382 0.42 -19.05 -4.33
C PRO A 382 0.12 -17.55 -4.44
N ALA A 383 -1.09 -17.21 -4.90
CA ALA A 383 -1.60 -15.84 -5.02
C ALA A 383 -0.56 -14.84 -5.60
N PRO A 384 -0.05 -15.07 -6.83
CA PRO A 384 0.97 -14.21 -7.43
C PRO A 384 0.44 -12.77 -7.55
N THR A 385 1.30 -11.78 -7.34
CA THR A 385 0.94 -10.40 -7.65
C THR A 385 1.08 -10.17 -9.14
N THR A 386 0.01 -9.70 -9.79
CA THR A 386 0.08 -9.23 -11.18
C THR A 386 1.17 -8.15 -11.27
N PRO A 387 2.12 -8.26 -12.22
CA PRO A 387 3.13 -7.23 -12.37
C PRO A 387 2.47 -5.88 -12.67
N VAL A 388 2.84 -4.86 -11.89
CA VAL A 388 2.19 -3.53 -11.93
C VAL A 388 2.87 -2.56 -12.89
N VAL A 389 3.88 -3.00 -13.65
CA VAL A 389 4.59 -2.17 -14.63
C VAL A 389 4.72 -2.82 -16.01
N THR A 390 4.06 -3.96 -16.22
CA THR A 390 3.95 -4.59 -17.54
C THR A 390 2.59 -4.26 -18.14
N PHE A 391 2.59 -3.84 -19.39
CA PHE A 391 1.37 -3.47 -20.11
C PHE A 391 1.34 -4.21 -21.44
N GLU A 392 0.14 -4.53 -21.92
CA GLU A 392 -0.07 -5.16 -23.21
C GLU A 392 -0.07 -4.13 -24.35
N SER A 393 -0.31 -2.85 -24.03
CA SER A 393 -0.45 -1.78 -25.02
C SER A 393 -0.02 -0.39 -24.50
N VAL A 394 0.13 0.56 -25.44
CA VAL A 394 0.43 1.98 -25.11
C VAL A 394 -0.78 2.62 -24.42
N GLU A 395 -1.99 2.28 -24.87
CA GLU A 395 -3.26 2.70 -24.29
C GLU A 395 -3.33 2.35 -22.81
N GLU A 396 -2.98 1.10 -22.47
CA GLU A 396 -2.99 0.61 -21.09
C GLU A 396 -1.93 1.32 -20.24
N ALA A 397 -0.73 1.56 -20.77
CA ALA A 397 0.33 2.30 -20.08
C ALA A 397 -0.06 3.77 -19.79
N ILE A 398 -0.88 4.40 -20.65
CA ILE A 398 -1.41 5.75 -20.42
C ILE A 398 -2.62 5.72 -19.48
N ALA A 399 -3.52 4.75 -19.61
CA ALA A 399 -4.66 4.60 -18.71
C ALA A 399 -4.21 4.36 -17.26
N ALA A 400 -3.13 3.60 -17.10
CA ALA A 400 -2.49 3.26 -15.84
C ALA A 400 -2.18 4.44 -14.90
N VAL A 401 -1.79 5.60 -15.44
CA VAL A 401 -1.48 6.78 -14.61
C VAL A 401 -2.74 7.54 -14.18
N ARG A 402 -3.86 7.35 -14.89
CA ARG A 402 -5.16 7.98 -14.59
C ARG A 402 -5.94 7.26 -13.51
N GLU A 403 -5.64 5.99 -13.27
CA GLU A 403 -6.15 5.22 -12.12
C GLU A 403 -5.65 5.77 -10.77
N GLN A 404 -4.59 6.58 -10.79
CA GLN A 404 -3.98 7.22 -9.62
C GLN A 404 -3.85 8.73 -9.88
N PRO A 405 -4.97 9.45 -9.98
CA PRO A 405 -4.91 10.84 -10.39
C PRO A 405 -4.27 11.69 -9.29
N LEU A 406 -3.51 12.69 -9.71
CA LEU A 406 -2.73 13.58 -8.84
C LEU A 406 -3.63 14.54 -8.04
N ASP A 407 -4.87 14.72 -8.45
CA ASP A 407 -5.86 15.53 -7.75
C ASP A 407 -6.41 14.87 -6.47
N HIS A 408 -6.30 13.54 -6.35
CA HIS A 408 -6.53 12.80 -5.11
C HIS A 408 -5.25 12.58 -4.29
N HIS A 409 -4.16 13.30 -4.61
CA HIS A 409 -2.94 13.22 -3.82
C HIS A 409 -3.19 13.79 -2.41
N PRO A 410 -2.61 13.20 -1.33
CA PRO A 410 -2.77 13.68 0.04
C PRO A 410 -2.48 15.17 0.23
N PHE A 411 -1.46 15.72 -0.45
CA PHE A 411 -1.18 17.16 -0.49
C PHE A 411 -2.41 18.00 -0.89
N VAL A 412 -3.13 17.58 -1.93
CA VAL A 412 -4.26 18.32 -2.48
C VAL A 412 -5.44 18.25 -1.53
N GLU A 413 -5.83 17.04 -1.13
CA GLU A 413 -6.96 16.81 -0.23
C GLU A 413 -6.72 17.49 1.12
N ARG A 414 -5.49 17.44 1.66
CA ARG A 414 -5.10 18.15 2.88
C ARG A 414 -5.18 19.67 2.74
N ALA A 415 -4.74 20.22 1.61
CA ALA A 415 -4.84 21.65 1.34
C ALA A 415 -6.30 22.11 1.22
N GLN A 416 -7.18 21.30 0.61
CA GLN A 416 -8.60 21.59 0.49
C GLN A 416 -9.34 21.57 1.83
N ARG A 417 -8.97 20.65 2.74
CA ARG A 417 -9.55 20.58 4.09
C ARG A 417 -9.04 21.66 5.04
N GLY A 418 -7.91 22.30 4.73
CA GLY A 418 -7.28 23.31 5.59
C GLY A 418 -7.97 24.68 5.52
N ASP A 419 -7.90 25.45 6.61
CA ASP A 419 -8.54 26.77 6.71
C ASP A 419 -7.93 27.83 5.78
N ASP A 420 -6.65 27.68 5.40
CA ASP A 420 -5.92 28.59 4.52
C ASP A 420 -5.06 27.81 3.52
N PRO A 421 -5.53 27.65 2.26
CA PRO A 421 -4.77 26.95 1.23
C PRO A 421 -3.72 27.84 0.55
N SER A 422 -3.56 29.12 0.93
CA SER A 422 -2.70 30.08 0.21
C SER A 422 -1.24 29.62 0.11
N VAL A 423 -0.63 29.18 1.20
CA VAL A 423 0.77 28.71 1.22
C VAL A 423 0.94 27.42 0.39
N PRO A 424 0.12 26.36 0.58
CA PRO A 424 0.13 25.20 -0.32
C PRO A 424 -0.02 25.55 -1.80
N ILE A 425 -1.01 26.39 -2.16
CA ILE A 425 -1.25 26.83 -3.54
C ILE A 425 -0.01 27.52 -4.11
N TRP A 426 0.58 28.46 -3.37
CA TRP A 426 1.76 29.20 -3.83
C TRP A 426 2.98 28.30 -4.02
N LYS A 427 3.24 27.39 -3.09
CA LYS A 427 4.34 26.42 -3.22
C LYS A 427 4.11 25.47 -4.41
N LEU A 428 2.89 25.00 -4.62
CA LEU A 428 2.52 24.19 -5.78
C LEU A 428 2.82 24.93 -7.09
N ILE A 429 2.33 26.17 -7.21
CA ILE A 429 2.56 27.02 -8.39
C ILE A 429 4.06 27.26 -8.61
N ALA A 430 4.81 27.60 -7.56
CA ALA A 430 6.23 27.91 -7.67
C ALA A 430 7.09 26.69 -8.03
N SER A 431 6.72 25.50 -7.54
CA SER A 431 7.44 24.25 -7.83
C SER A 431 7.06 23.65 -9.18
N VAL A 432 5.76 23.48 -9.46
CA VAL A 432 5.25 22.80 -10.66
C VAL A 432 5.12 23.78 -11.83
N GLY A 433 4.56 24.95 -11.56
CA GLY A 433 4.25 25.99 -12.56
C GLY A 433 5.46 26.78 -13.07
N ALA A 434 6.66 26.61 -12.52
CA ALA A 434 7.91 27.18 -13.06
C ALA A 434 8.87 26.10 -13.61
N GLY A 435 8.87 24.89 -13.03
CA GLY A 435 9.79 23.80 -13.45
C GLY A 435 9.37 23.13 -14.75
N ALA A 436 8.06 22.93 -14.95
CA ALA A 436 7.53 22.42 -16.20
C ALA A 436 7.42 23.56 -17.24
N SER A 437 6.90 24.73 -16.89
CA SER A 437 6.56 25.79 -17.86
C SER A 437 7.74 26.39 -18.64
N ASP A 438 8.91 26.55 -18.01
CA ASP A 438 10.00 27.35 -18.60
C ASP A 438 10.74 26.58 -19.70
N GLU A 439 10.84 25.26 -19.54
CA GLU A 439 11.59 24.38 -20.43
C GLU A 439 10.67 23.57 -21.37
N LEU A 440 9.42 23.35 -20.98
CA LEU A 440 8.45 22.56 -21.75
C LEU A 440 8.22 23.08 -23.17
N PRO A 441 8.11 24.40 -23.46
CA PRO A 441 7.99 24.89 -24.83
C PRO A 441 9.17 24.46 -25.71
N THR A 442 10.39 24.48 -25.16
CA THR A 442 11.61 24.05 -25.85
C THR A 442 11.59 22.54 -26.09
N TRP A 443 11.16 21.74 -25.12
CA TRP A 443 11.05 20.29 -25.25
C TRP A 443 9.98 19.89 -26.27
N ILE A 444 8.80 20.51 -26.21
CA ILE A 444 7.72 20.32 -27.19
C ILE A 444 8.22 20.67 -28.58
N ALA A 445 8.85 21.82 -28.77
CA ALA A 445 9.41 22.22 -30.07
C ALA A 445 10.44 21.19 -30.58
N GLY A 446 11.27 20.65 -29.68
CA GLY A 446 12.21 19.57 -29.98
C GLY A 446 11.51 18.30 -30.48
N ILE A 447 10.44 17.86 -29.82
CA ILE A 447 9.67 16.67 -30.23
C ILE A 447 8.95 16.94 -31.57
N VAL A 448 8.28 18.08 -31.71
CA VAL A 448 7.56 18.49 -32.93
C VAL A 448 8.50 18.59 -34.13
N SER A 449 9.76 18.99 -33.93
CA SER A 449 10.76 19.05 -35.01
C SER A 449 11.07 17.68 -35.62
N ARG A 450 10.91 16.60 -34.84
CA ARG A 450 11.16 15.21 -35.25
C ARG A 450 9.95 14.57 -35.93
N VAL A 451 8.76 15.18 -35.79
CA VAL A 451 7.55 14.74 -36.47
C VAL A 451 7.65 15.14 -37.93
N HIS A 452 7.58 14.18 -38.85
CA HIS A 452 7.64 14.47 -40.29
C HIS A 452 6.25 14.53 -40.96
N GLU A 453 5.23 13.96 -40.33
CA GLU A 453 3.86 13.95 -40.86
C GLU A 453 3.15 15.30 -40.60
N PRO A 454 2.64 16.00 -41.63
CA PRO A 454 1.97 17.29 -41.48
C PRO A 454 0.73 17.24 -40.58
N LYS A 455 -0.05 16.16 -40.64
CA LYS A 455 -1.25 15.95 -39.82
C LYS A 455 -0.90 15.80 -38.33
N ALA A 456 0.19 15.08 -38.04
CA ALA A 456 0.73 14.95 -36.69
C ALA A 456 1.17 16.30 -36.11
N LYS A 457 1.88 17.13 -36.90
CA LYS A 457 2.23 18.50 -36.49
C LYS A 457 1.00 19.36 -36.19
N GLN A 458 -0.08 19.21 -36.95
CA GLN A 458 -1.32 19.95 -36.74
C GLN A 458 -2.07 19.49 -35.48
N ILE A 459 -2.05 18.20 -35.17
CA ILE A 459 -2.66 17.65 -33.94
C ILE A 459 -1.89 18.14 -32.71
N VAL A 460 -0.56 18.01 -32.71
CA VAL A 460 0.30 18.49 -31.63
C VAL A 460 0.22 20.02 -31.52
N GLY A 461 0.25 20.73 -32.65
CA GLY A 461 0.14 22.19 -32.70
C GLY A 461 -1.19 22.71 -32.16
N ARG A 462 -2.31 22.02 -32.39
CA ARG A 462 -3.61 22.35 -31.79
C ARG A 462 -3.64 22.09 -30.28
N ARG A 463 -3.16 20.91 -29.85
CA ARG A 463 -3.16 20.49 -28.45
C ARG A 463 -2.35 21.42 -27.55
N PHE A 464 -1.19 21.88 -28.02
CA PHE A 464 -0.28 22.74 -27.26
C PHE A 464 -0.32 24.22 -27.65
N GLY A 465 -1.34 24.66 -28.40
CA GLY A 465 -1.52 26.07 -28.77
C GLY A 465 -0.41 26.67 -29.64
N MET A 466 0.33 25.85 -30.38
CA MET A 466 1.40 26.27 -31.31
C MET A 466 0.89 26.55 -32.73
N SER A 467 -0.43 26.45 -32.97
CA SER A 467 -1.10 26.84 -34.23
C SER A 467 -2.15 27.91 -33.97
N PRO A 468 -2.28 28.94 -34.83
CA PRO A 468 -3.32 29.96 -34.68
C PRO A 468 -4.71 29.32 -34.74
N ALA A 469 -5.63 29.81 -33.90
CA ALA A 469 -7.04 29.44 -33.96
C ALA A 469 -7.57 29.73 -35.37
N VAL A 470 -8.31 28.79 -35.95
CA VAL A 470 -9.05 29.03 -37.20
C VAL A 470 -10.27 29.87 -36.82
N GLU A 471 -10.43 31.04 -37.42
CA GLU A 471 -11.59 31.91 -37.16
C GLU A 471 -12.90 31.14 -37.43
N GLY A 472 -13.74 30.99 -36.40
CA GLY A 472 -15.10 30.44 -36.52
C GLY A 472 -15.36 29.06 -35.90
N GLU A 473 -14.37 28.42 -35.26
CA GLU A 473 -14.60 27.24 -34.41
C GLU A 473 -14.54 27.66 -32.92
N ASP A 474 -15.66 27.54 -32.20
CA ASP A 474 -15.69 27.57 -30.73
C ASP A 474 -15.03 26.27 -30.21
N GLY A 475 -13.71 26.22 -30.27
CA GLY A 475 -12.90 25.12 -29.74
C GLY A 475 -12.55 25.33 -28.25
N PRO A 476 -12.29 24.24 -27.49
CA PRO A 476 -11.88 24.35 -26.10
C PRO A 476 -10.60 25.20 -25.95
N CYS A 477 -10.52 25.93 -24.83
CA CYS A 477 -9.36 26.77 -24.48
C CYS A 477 -8.06 25.94 -24.59
N THR A 478 -7.08 26.43 -25.34
CA THR A 478 -5.81 25.69 -25.54
C THR A 478 -5.03 25.62 -24.23
N ALA A 479 -4.27 24.55 -23.98
CA ALA A 479 -3.44 24.42 -22.78
C ALA A 479 -2.48 25.62 -22.56
N GLY A 480 -2.04 26.27 -23.65
CA GLY A 480 -1.24 27.49 -23.61
C GLY A 480 -2.00 28.74 -23.17
N GLN A 481 -3.26 28.92 -23.61
CA GLN A 481 -4.14 29.99 -23.11
C GLN A 481 -4.50 29.76 -21.65
N LEU A 482 -4.84 28.52 -21.28
CA LEU A 482 -5.14 28.15 -19.91
C LEU A 482 -3.98 28.40 -18.95
N THR A 483 -2.76 28.01 -19.34
CA THR A 483 -1.55 28.29 -18.55
C THR A 483 -1.35 29.78 -18.38
N SER A 484 -1.52 30.57 -19.44
CA SER A 484 -1.44 32.04 -19.39
C SER A 484 -2.52 32.65 -18.49
N ASP A 485 -3.75 32.15 -18.55
CA ASP A 485 -4.90 32.66 -17.79
C ASP A 485 -4.80 32.30 -16.31
N VAL A 486 -4.37 31.07 -15.97
CA VAL A 486 -4.07 30.68 -14.59
C VAL A 486 -2.89 31.48 -14.05
N VAL A 487 -1.80 31.63 -14.82
CA VAL A 487 -0.66 32.48 -14.42
C VAL A 487 -1.08 33.94 -14.25
N ALA A 488 -1.99 34.45 -15.08
CA ALA A 488 -2.54 35.81 -14.96
C ALA A 488 -3.45 35.96 -13.74
N ALA A 489 -4.34 35.00 -13.48
CA ALA A 489 -5.22 34.98 -12.31
C ALA A 489 -4.41 34.86 -11.00
N VAL A 490 -3.40 33.99 -10.99
CA VAL A 490 -2.43 33.84 -9.89
C VAL A 490 -1.63 35.14 -9.68
N ARG A 491 -1.18 35.78 -10.76
CA ARG A 491 -0.51 37.10 -10.69
C ARG A 491 -1.46 38.21 -10.23
N ALA A 492 -2.77 38.08 -10.40
CA ALA A 492 -3.75 39.02 -9.88
C ALA A 492 -4.04 38.82 -8.38
N ILE A 493 -3.88 37.60 -7.86
CA ILE A 493 -3.94 37.25 -6.43
C ILE A 493 -2.68 37.74 -5.66
N ARG A 494 -1.68 38.24 -6.40
CA ARG A 494 -0.38 38.73 -5.92
C ARG A 494 -0.46 40.07 -5.15
N THR A 495 -1.28 40.12 -4.10
CA THR A 495 -1.29 41.24 -3.13
C THR A 495 -0.81 40.83 -1.73
N HIS A 496 -0.12 39.71 -1.57
CA HIS A 496 0.58 39.36 -0.32
C HIS A 496 2.08 39.17 -0.59
N ASP A 497 2.83 40.28 -0.58
CA ASP A 497 4.31 40.30 -0.61
C ASP A 497 4.94 39.46 0.53
N GLU A 498 4.20 39.18 1.61
CA GLU A 498 4.67 38.36 2.74
C GLU A 498 4.75 36.85 2.48
N ALA A 499 4.12 36.34 1.41
CA ALA A 499 4.18 34.90 1.07
C ALA A 499 5.44 34.53 0.28
N VAL A 500 6.03 35.48 -0.43
CA VAL A 500 7.23 35.28 -1.27
C VAL A 500 8.50 35.20 -0.42
N ASP A 501 8.57 35.95 0.67
CA ASP A 501 9.66 35.85 1.66
C ASP A 501 9.63 34.53 2.47
N ARG A 502 8.56 33.74 2.36
CA ARG A 502 8.39 32.41 2.98
C ARG A 502 8.65 31.24 2.04
N LEU A 503 9.07 31.49 0.80
CA LEU A 503 9.52 30.42 -0.09
C LEU A 503 10.90 29.93 0.39
N ASP A 504 10.88 28.96 1.31
CA ASP A 504 12.09 28.25 1.74
C ASP A 504 12.82 27.64 0.53
N GLY A 505 14.15 27.52 0.62
CA GLY A 505 15.02 26.99 -0.45
C GLY A 505 14.63 25.60 -1.00
N ASP A 506 13.76 24.89 -0.30
CA ASP A 506 13.16 23.60 -0.70
C ASP A 506 12.40 23.71 -2.04
N VAL A 507 11.67 24.80 -2.31
CA VAL A 507 10.84 24.96 -3.52
C VAL A 507 11.68 24.95 -4.80
N ALA A 508 12.81 25.65 -4.80
CA ALA A 508 13.74 25.67 -5.93
C ALA A 508 14.34 24.27 -6.17
N SER A 509 14.65 23.56 -5.08
CA SER A 509 15.20 22.20 -5.14
C SER A 509 14.19 21.18 -5.69
N ILE A 510 12.92 21.26 -5.25
CA ILE A 510 11.80 20.45 -5.79
C ILE A 510 11.68 20.68 -7.30
N ARG A 511 11.67 21.95 -7.70
CA ARG A 511 11.56 22.37 -9.10
C ARG A 511 12.68 21.81 -9.97
N GLU A 512 13.92 21.93 -9.53
CA GLU A 512 15.10 21.42 -10.24
C GLU A 512 15.08 19.89 -10.39
N ARG A 513 14.69 19.16 -9.34
CA ARG A 513 14.53 17.70 -9.40
C ARG A 513 13.45 17.28 -10.38
N LEU A 514 12.27 17.91 -10.31
CA LEU A 514 11.17 17.65 -11.23
C LEU A 514 11.63 17.88 -12.68
N ALA A 515 12.21 19.04 -12.97
CA ALA A 515 12.69 19.37 -14.32
C ALA A 515 13.74 18.37 -14.83
N ALA A 516 14.66 17.91 -13.99
CA ALA A 516 15.68 16.94 -14.36
C ALA A 516 15.09 15.57 -14.76
N VAL A 517 14.10 15.08 -14.01
CA VAL A 517 13.41 13.81 -14.34
C VAL A 517 12.58 13.95 -15.61
N LEU A 518 11.78 15.02 -15.73
CA LEU A 518 11.00 15.29 -16.94
C LEU A 518 11.90 15.36 -18.18
N ALA A 519 13.04 16.08 -18.10
CA ALA A 519 13.99 16.20 -19.19
C ALA A 519 14.52 14.86 -19.68
N THR A 520 14.65 13.84 -18.81
CA THR A 520 15.13 12.51 -19.20
C THR A 520 14.19 11.85 -20.20
N HIS A 521 12.87 11.99 -20.01
CA HIS A 521 11.88 11.39 -20.91
C HIS A 521 11.58 12.29 -22.11
N TYR A 522 11.39 13.59 -21.90
CA TYR A 522 11.11 14.56 -22.98
C TYR A 522 12.25 14.68 -23.99
N LYS A 523 13.50 14.52 -23.55
CA LYS A 523 14.68 14.56 -24.43
C LYS A 523 15.13 13.17 -24.90
N SER A 524 14.39 12.11 -24.58
CA SER A 524 14.74 10.74 -25.00
C SER A 524 14.96 10.66 -26.51
N SER A 525 15.94 9.86 -26.92
CA SER A 525 16.16 9.53 -28.33
C SER A 525 15.16 8.48 -28.83
N ASP A 526 14.47 7.80 -27.93
CA ASP A 526 13.33 6.94 -28.26
C ASP A 526 12.10 7.81 -28.53
N ALA A 527 11.60 7.76 -29.78
CA ALA A 527 10.45 8.54 -30.20
C ALA A 527 9.16 8.15 -29.46
N THR A 528 8.98 6.88 -29.09
CA THR A 528 7.80 6.43 -28.34
C THR A 528 7.83 6.99 -26.92
N GLU A 529 8.99 6.93 -26.27
CA GLU A 529 9.17 7.48 -24.93
C GLU A 529 8.91 8.99 -24.90
N ALA A 530 9.52 9.74 -25.82
CA ALA A 530 9.35 11.19 -25.90
C ALA A 530 7.90 11.59 -26.25
N ALA A 531 7.24 10.88 -27.17
CA ALA A 531 5.84 11.11 -27.52
C ALA A 531 4.89 10.79 -26.36
N THR A 532 5.15 9.70 -25.63
CA THR A 532 4.33 9.33 -24.47
C THR A 532 4.53 10.33 -23.33
N ALA A 533 5.76 10.80 -23.11
CA ALA A 533 6.04 11.84 -22.11
C ALA A 533 5.31 13.15 -22.40
N LEU A 534 5.18 13.52 -23.68
CA LEU A 534 4.40 14.67 -24.11
C LEU A 534 2.91 14.54 -23.71
N VAL A 535 2.31 13.38 -23.99
CA VAL A 535 0.88 13.14 -23.74
C VAL A 535 0.59 13.01 -22.24
N VAL A 536 1.38 12.23 -21.51
CA VAL A 536 1.21 12.03 -20.06
C VAL A 536 1.58 13.28 -19.27
N GLY A 537 2.60 14.02 -19.71
CA GLY A 537 2.98 15.27 -19.07
C GLY A 537 1.93 16.36 -19.24
N ASP A 538 1.28 16.46 -20.40
CA ASP A 538 0.11 17.31 -20.62
C ASP A 538 -1.03 16.96 -19.64
N ASP A 539 -1.38 15.67 -19.53
CA ASP A 539 -2.40 15.18 -18.61
C ASP A 539 -2.09 15.54 -17.14
N CYS A 540 -0.85 15.30 -16.69
CA CYS A 540 -0.41 15.67 -15.34
C CYS A 540 -0.49 17.19 -15.10
N MET A 541 -0.06 18.00 -16.07
CA MET A 541 -0.15 19.46 -15.95
C MET A 541 -1.58 19.97 -15.90
N GLN A 542 -2.48 19.39 -16.72
CA GLN A 542 -3.91 19.74 -16.67
C GLN A 542 -4.53 19.38 -15.32
N GLN A 543 -4.17 18.24 -14.73
CA GLN A 543 -4.58 17.89 -13.37
C GLN A 543 -4.08 18.92 -12.35
N MET A 544 -2.84 19.39 -12.45
CA MET A 544 -2.30 20.42 -11.55
C MET A 544 -2.99 21.78 -11.71
N LEU A 545 -3.32 22.18 -12.94
CA LEU A 545 -4.10 23.38 -13.20
C LEU A 545 -5.52 23.26 -12.63
N TRP A 546 -6.14 22.08 -12.75
CA TRP A 546 -7.44 21.80 -12.14
C TRP A 546 -7.38 21.88 -10.61
N VAL A 547 -6.33 21.33 -9.99
CA VAL A 547 -6.09 21.46 -8.56
C VAL A 547 -5.99 22.92 -8.12
N ILE A 548 -5.22 23.75 -8.85
CA ILE A 548 -5.10 25.18 -8.56
C ILE A 548 -6.47 25.87 -8.70
N ALA A 549 -7.23 25.55 -9.75
CA ALA A 549 -8.57 26.11 -9.97
C ALA A 549 -9.61 25.62 -8.95
N MET A 550 -9.45 24.45 -8.32
CA MET A 550 -10.29 24.04 -7.19
C MET A 550 -9.95 24.82 -5.91
N LEU A 551 -8.67 25.12 -5.72
CA LEU A 551 -8.17 25.78 -4.51
C LEU A 551 -8.35 27.31 -4.56
N VAL A 552 -8.68 27.88 -5.73
CA VAL A 552 -8.88 29.31 -5.97
C VAL A 552 -10.24 29.49 -6.66
N PRO A 553 -11.08 30.50 -6.34
CA PRO A 553 -12.37 30.70 -7.00
C PRO A 553 -12.22 31.22 -8.45
N VAL A 554 -11.78 30.36 -9.37
CA VAL A 554 -11.69 30.61 -10.82
C VAL A 554 -12.47 29.51 -11.54
N GLU A 555 -13.07 29.82 -12.69
CA GLU A 555 -13.74 28.80 -13.50
C GLU A 555 -12.74 27.71 -13.94
N PRO A 556 -13.08 26.43 -13.78
CA PRO A 556 -12.18 25.34 -14.11
C PRO A 556 -12.02 25.15 -15.63
N PRO A 557 -10.85 24.69 -16.10
CA PRO A 557 -10.65 24.31 -17.50
C PRO A 557 -11.51 23.14 -17.97
N VAL A 558 -11.74 23.08 -19.29
CA VAL A 558 -12.62 22.12 -19.97
C VAL A 558 -11.86 20.88 -20.50
N THR A 559 -12.45 19.70 -20.23
CA THR A 559 -12.26 18.33 -20.79
C THR A 559 -10.88 17.69 -20.81
N ARG A 560 -10.76 16.53 -20.14
CA ARG A 560 -9.63 15.59 -20.23
C ARG A 560 -9.73 14.78 -21.55
N SER A 561 -8.62 14.52 -22.23
CA SER A 561 -8.60 13.63 -23.41
C SER A 561 -8.79 12.17 -23.01
N GLU A 562 -9.51 11.37 -23.79
CA GLU A 562 -9.66 9.92 -23.55
C GLU A 562 -8.34 9.14 -23.84
N PRO A 563 -8.09 7.98 -23.21
CA PRO A 563 -6.86 7.20 -23.41
C PRO A 563 -6.63 6.79 -24.88
N ASP A 564 -7.71 6.46 -25.59
CA ASP A 564 -7.66 6.09 -27.01
C ASP A 564 -7.17 7.25 -27.89
N GLU A 565 -7.62 8.46 -27.57
CA GLU A 565 -7.17 9.68 -28.26
C GLU A 565 -5.69 9.94 -27.97
N ALA A 566 -5.28 9.76 -26.72
CA ALA A 566 -3.91 9.90 -26.27
C ALA A 566 -2.95 8.90 -26.97
N SER A 567 -3.32 7.62 -27.06
CA SER A 567 -2.51 6.64 -27.79
C SER A 567 -2.48 6.88 -29.29
N ALA A 568 -3.59 7.35 -29.87
CA ALA A 568 -3.62 7.74 -31.28
C ALA A 568 -2.62 8.89 -31.55
N VAL A 569 -2.48 9.85 -30.64
CA VAL A 569 -1.46 10.91 -30.74
C VAL A 569 -0.04 10.32 -30.72
N VAL A 570 0.25 9.38 -29.81
CA VAL A 570 1.56 8.70 -29.76
C VAL A 570 1.84 7.99 -31.08
N SER A 571 0.90 7.19 -31.57
CA SER A 571 1.02 6.45 -32.83
C SER A 571 1.25 7.35 -34.04
N VAL A 572 0.68 8.55 -34.03
CA VAL A 572 0.83 9.55 -35.10
C VAL A 572 2.19 10.29 -35.02
N ILE A 573 2.81 10.39 -33.83
CA ILE A 573 4.13 11.01 -33.65
C ILE A 573 5.26 10.05 -34.03
N VAL A 574 5.08 8.75 -33.76
CA VAL A 574 6.13 7.73 -33.95
C VAL A 574 6.09 7.18 -35.38
N ALA A 575 7.23 7.22 -36.09
CA ALA A 575 7.33 6.74 -37.47
C ALA A 575 7.31 5.19 -37.63
N ALA A 576 7.28 4.46 -36.52
CA ALA A 576 7.29 3.01 -36.41
C ALA A 576 6.26 2.57 -35.36
N PRO A 577 5.87 1.27 -35.30
CA PRO A 577 5.01 0.79 -34.24
C PRO A 577 5.57 1.17 -32.85
N PRO A 578 4.78 1.80 -31.98
CA PRO A 578 5.26 2.28 -30.70
C PRO A 578 5.66 1.10 -29.79
N SER A 579 6.76 1.26 -29.06
CA SER A 579 7.20 0.29 -28.06
C SER A 579 6.40 0.46 -26.76
N THR A 580 5.67 -0.58 -26.35
CA THR A 580 4.93 -0.59 -25.08
C THR A 580 5.85 -0.36 -23.89
N ASP A 581 7.04 -0.97 -23.85
CA ASP A 581 8.01 -0.76 -22.76
C ASP A 581 8.49 0.69 -22.68
N SER A 582 8.75 1.32 -23.84
CA SER A 582 9.17 2.72 -23.88
C SER A 582 8.05 3.67 -23.47
N ALA A 583 6.81 3.39 -23.87
CA ALA A 583 5.63 4.12 -23.41
C ALA A 583 5.44 3.97 -21.89
N ALA A 584 5.53 2.75 -21.37
CA ALA A 584 5.44 2.44 -19.94
C ALA A 584 6.48 3.19 -19.11
N ARG A 585 7.75 3.19 -19.55
CA ARG A 585 8.83 3.93 -18.89
C ARG A 585 8.54 5.43 -18.82
N ALA A 586 8.08 6.03 -19.93
CA ALA A 586 7.70 7.44 -19.93
C ALA A 586 6.49 7.73 -19.05
N ALA A 587 5.39 6.98 -19.23
CA ALA A 587 4.14 7.23 -18.52
C ALA A 587 4.34 7.15 -16.99
N LEU A 588 4.93 6.04 -16.52
CA LEU A 588 5.19 5.84 -15.10
C LEU A 588 6.25 6.80 -14.56
N GLY A 589 7.29 7.13 -15.35
CA GLY A 589 8.35 8.03 -14.96
C GLY A 589 7.87 9.47 -14.77
N ILE A 590 7.07 9.98 -15.71
CA ILE A 590 6.47 11.32 -15.63
C ILE A 590 5.51 11.40 -14.44
N HIS A 591 4.55 10.46 -14.32
CA HIS A 591 3.59 10.47 -13.22
C HIS A 591 4.27 10.40 -11.86
N ARG A 592 5.26 9.51 -11.69
CA ARG A 592 6.05 9.41 -10.45
C ARG A 592 6.78 10.71 -10.13
N ALA A 593 7.32 11.42 -11.13
CA ALA A 593 8.02 12.69 -10.89
C ALA A 593 7.08 13.75 -10.30
N PHE A 594 5.86 13.88 -10.84
CA PHE A 594 4.84 14.76 -10.28
C PHE A 594 4.39 14.31 -8.89
N TRP A 595 4.14 13.01 -8.71
CA TRP A 595 3.77 12.46 -7.40
C TRP A 595 4.82 12.79 -6.33
N GLN A 596 6.10 12.56 -6.62
CA GLN A 596 7.21 12.85 -5.70
C GLN A 596 7.33 14.36 -5.39
N ALA A 597 7.12 15.22 -6.39
CA ALA A 597 7.09 16.67 -6.14
C ALA A 597 5.97 17.05 -5.16
N LEU A 598 4.79 16.43 -5.27
CA LEU A 598 3.69 16.63 -4.33
C LEU A 598 3.97 16.05 -2.94
N ASP A 599 4.67 14.92 -2.83
CA ASP A 599 5.14 14.39 -1.55
C ASP A 599 6.14 15.33 -0.86
N GLU A 600 7.10 15.89 -1.62
CA GLU A 600 8.06 16.87 -1.10
C GLU A 600 7.36 18.18 -0.66
N LEU A 601 6.35 18.62 -1.43
CA LEU A 601 5.49 19.75 -1.06
C LEU A 601 4.66 19.45 0.19
N TYR A 602 4.10 18.23 0.33
CA TYR A 602 3.40 17.80 1.54
C TYR A 602 4.30 17.93 2.76
N VAL A 603 5.53 17.40 2.69
CA VAL A 603 6.50 17.51 3.78
C VAL A 603 6.81 18.96 4.10
N SER A 604 7.00 19.81 3.09
CA SER A 604 7.32 21.22 3.26
C SER A 604 6.17 22.05 3.84
N CYS A 605 4.91 21.67 3.59
CA CYS A 605 3.73 22.40 4.05
C CYS A 605 3.18 21.87 5.38
N PHE A 606 3.19 20.55 5.56
CA PHE A 606 2.46 19.86 6.63
C PHE A 606 3.36 18.98 7.51
N GLY A 607 4.63 18.79 7.14
CA GLY A 607 5.53 17.84 7.81
C GLY A 607 6.31 18.38 9.02
N ARG A 608 6.05 19.61 9.49
CA ARG A 608 6.57 20.14 10.75
C ARG A 608 5.40 20.42 11.69
N ALA A 609 5.51 19.97 12.93
CA ALA A 609 4.58 20.40 13.98
C ALA A 609 4.55 21.93 14.03
N ARG A 610 3.34 22.52 14.03
CA ARG A 610 3.17 23.90 14.49
C ARG A 610 3.86 24.03 15.84
N ASP A 611 4.58 25.13 16.02
CA ASP A 611 5.29 25.47 17.26
C ASP A 611 4.45 25.07 18.49
N PRO A 612 5.00 24.30 19.45
CA PRO A 612 4.28 23.88 20.65
C PRO A 612 3.66 25.03 21.45
N ALA A 613 4.05 26.29 21.21
CA ALA A 613 3.38 27.49 21.71
C ALA A 613 1.92 27.67 21.20
N SER A 614 1.46 26.88 20.24
CA SER A 614 0.08 26.89 19.72
C SER A 614 -0.85 25.83 20.34
N ARG A 615 -0.39 25.06 21.34
CA ARG A 615 -1.17 24.02 22.03
C ARG A 615 -2.16 24.51 23.10
N ASP A 616 -2.33 25.82 23.29
CA ASP A 616 -3.27 26.39 24.27
C ASP A 616 -4.75 26.37 23.84
N SER A 617 -5.14 25.45 22.95
CA SER A 617 -6.53 25.07 22.73
C SER A 617 -6.69 23.56 22.91
N ILE A 618 -6.73 23.13 24.17
CA ILE A 618 -7.19 21.81 24.58
C ILE A 618 -8.66 21.68 24.11
N PRO A 619 -9.04 20.66 23.32
CA PRO A 619 -10.46 20.35 23.12
C PRO A 619 -11.08 19.95 24.48
N PRO A 620 -12.33 20.33 24.79
CA PRO A 620 -12.94 19.99 26.07
C PRO A 620 -12.92 18.47 26.27
N SER A 621 -12.58 18.04 27.48
CA SER A 621 -12.59 16.64 27.87
C SER A 621 -13.99 16.06 27.74
N LEU A 622 -14.08 14.78 27.38
CA LEU A 622 -15.30 13.97 27.28
C LEU A 622 -16.11 13.85 28.60
N GLU A 623 -15.71 14.50 29.68
CA GLU A 623 -16.52 14.64 30.91
C GLU A 623 -17.44 15.90 30.88
N ASP A 624 -17.28 16.79 29.89
CA ASP A 624 -18.08 18.01 29.72
C ASP A 624 -19.08 17.94 28.54
N LEU A 625 -19.34 16.73 28.02
CA LEU A 625 -20.48 16.40 27.13
C LEU A 625 -21.45 15.48 27.87
#